data_AF-A0A392RM42-F1
#
_entry.id   AF-A0A392RM42-F1
#
_cell.length_a   1.000
_cell.length_b   1.000
_cell.length_c   1.000
_cell.angle_alpha   90.00
_cell.angle_beta   90.00
_cell.angle_gamma   90.00
#
_symmetry.space_group_name_H-M   'P 1'
#
loop_
_entity.id
_entity.type
_entity.pdbx_description
1 polymer ?
#
loop_
_entity_poly.entity_id
_entity_poly.type
_entity_poly.pdbx_seq_one_letter_code
_entity_poly.pdbx_strand_id
1 'polypeptide(L)' 'EWLGGSIKALGSCHALIAELWGVLEGLKLARWLGFDSIKLNVDSSSVAKVIQSGLNNCIGSMLVSKIRRMCTLD' A
#
# COMPACT_ATOMS: atom_id res chain seq x y z
N GLU A 1 3.75 -11.23 17.65
CA GLU A 1 2.84 -10.31 18.37
C GLU A 1 2.19 -9.37 17.37
N TRP A 2 0.96 -8.88 17.64
CA TRP A 2 0.29 -7.91 16.78
C TRP A 2 0.66 -6.49 17.21
N LEU A 3 1.25 -5.71 16.30
CA LEU A 3 1.80 -4.38 16.60
C LEU A 3 0.81 -3.24 16.34
N GLY A 4 -0.27 -3.50 15.62
CA GLY A 4 -1.29 -2.50 15.29
C GLY A 4 -2.03 -2.79 13.99
N GLY A 5 -3.02 -1.95 13.68
CA GLY A 5 -3.84 -2.06 12.49
C GLY A 5 -4.44 -0.73 12.07
N SER A 6 -5.06 -0.70 10.90
CA SER A 6 -5.73 0.47 10.34
C SER A 6 -7.10 0.08 9.82
N ILE A 7 -8.04 1.01 9.90
CA ILE A 7 -9.39 0.89 9.35
C ILE A 7 -9.63 2.11 8.47
N LYS A 8 -10.11 1.89 7.25
CA LYS A 8 -10.43 2.96 6.31
C LYS A 8 -11.77 2.69 5.64
N ALA A 9 -12.68 3.66 5.73
CA ALA A 9 -13.94 3.61 4.99
C ALA A 9 -13.67 3.97 3.52
N LEU A 10 -13.82 2.99 2.63
CA LEU A 10 -13.55 3.16 1.19
C LEU A 10 -14.83 3.35 0.34
N GLY A 11 -16.01 3.10 0.90
CA GLY A 11 -17.26 3.10 0.14
C GLY A 11 -17.29 2.00 -0.93
N SER A 12 -17.91 2.29 -2.08
CA SER A 12 -17.87 1.40 -3.25
C SER A 12 -16.47 1.42 -3.84
N CYS A 13 -15.75 0.31 -3.70
CA CYS A 13 -14.34 0.21 -4.07
C CYS A 13 -14.06 -1.13 -4.74
N HIS A 14 -13.21 -1.12 -5.77
CA HIS A 14 -12.71 -2.34 -6.38
C HIS A 14 -11.72 -3.03 -5.45
N ALA A 15 -11.75 -4.36 -5.39
CA ALA A 15 -10.88 -5.15 -4.51
C ALA A 15 -9.39 -4.76 -4.64
N LEU A 16 -8.89 -4.60 -5.88
CA LEU A 16 -7.52 -4.16 -6.14
C LEU A 16 -7.19 -2.79 -5.51
N ILE A 17 -8.12 -1.83 -5.59
CA ILE A 17 -7.93 -0.50 -5.01
C ILE A 17 -7.99 -0.56 -3.48
N ALA A 18 -8.86 -1.41 -2.92
CA ALA A 18 -8.94 -1.64 -1.49
C ALA A 18 -7.65 -2.27 -0.94
N GLU A 19 -7.08 -3.24 -1.64
CA GLU A 19 -5.79 -3.84 -1.26
C GLU A 19 -4.65 -2.82 -1.32
N LEU A 20 -4.59 -1.97 -2.35
CA LEU A 20 -3.59 -0.88 -2.43
C LEU A 20 -3.74 0.12 -1.27
N TRP A 21 -4.96 0.44 -0.84
CA TRP A 21 -5.17 1.22 0.37
C TRP A 21 -4.65 0.51 1.62
N GLY A 22 -4.89 -0.79 1.75
CA GLY A 22 -4.35 -1.61 2.84
C GLY A 22 -2.82 -1.55 2.89
N VAL A 23 -2.16 -1.70 1.74
CA VAL A 23 -0.70 -1.56 1.62
C VAL A 23 -0.23 -0.18 2.10
N LEU A 24 -0.86 0.89 1.61
CA LEU A 24 -0.47 2.25 1.98
C LEU A 24 -0.65 2.53 3.48
N GLU A 25 -1.76 2.12 4.07
CA GLU A 25 -1.99 2.32 5.52
C GLU A 25 -1.06 1.44 6.37
N GLY A 26 -0.74 0.22 5.92
CA GLY A 26 0.26 -0.64 6.56
C GLY A 26 1.66 -0.01 6.56
N LEU A 27 2.09 0.58 5.44
CA LEU A 27 3.38 1.28 5.34
C LEU A 27 3.43 2.52 6.24
N LYS A 28 2.34 3.28 6.34
CA LYS A 28 2.27 4.42 7.27
C LYS A 28 2.34 3.98 8.72
N LEU A 29 1.64 2.89 9.07
CA LEU A 29 1.70 2.34 10.42
C LEU A 29 3.13 1.92 10.77
N ALA A 30 3.79 1.17 9.90
CA ALA A 30 5.17 0.75 10.12
C ALA A 30 6.11 1.95 10.31
N ARG A 31 5.97 2.99 9.49
CA ARG A 31 6.75 4.22 9.65
C ARG A 31 6.42 4.98 10.94
N TRP A 32 5.16 5.04 11.33
CA TRP A 32 4.73 5.65 12.59
C TRP A 32 5.29 4.92 13.81
N LEU A 33 5.46 3.60 13.70
CA LEU A 33 6.13 2.76 14.71
C LEU A 33 7.67 2.87 14.68
N GLY A 34 8.25 3.68 13.78
CA GLY A 34 9.69 3.91 13.69
C GLY A 34 10.47 2.85 12.91
N PHE A 35 9.80 2.05 12.07
CA PHE A 35 10.50 1.13 11.16
C PHE A 35 10.94 1.87 9.89
N ASP A 36 12.26 1.96 9.69
CA ASP A 36 12.85 2.61 8.50
C ASP A 36 13.10 1.62 7.35
N SER A 37 13.34 0.35 7.65
CA SER A 37 13.54 -0.71 6.63
C SER A 37 12.41 -1.73 6.70
N ILE A 38 11.53 -1.73 5.68
CA ILE A 38 10.34 -2.56 5.64
C ILE A 38 10.38 -3.46 4.41
N LYS A 39 10.23 -4.77 4.62
CA LYS A 39 9.96 -5.73 3.55
C LYS A 39 8.45 -5.85 3.34
N LEU A 40 7.94 -5.24 2.28
CA LEU A 40 6.53 -5.36 1.91
C LEU A 40 6.25 -6.77 1.34
N ASN A 41 5.32 -7.49 1.96
CA ASN A 41 4.79 -8.76 1.46
C ASN A 41 3.29 -8.61 1.19
N VAL A 42 2.85 -9.03 0.00
CA VAL A 42 1.44 -9.02 -0.40
C VAL A 42 1.07 -10.41 -0.91
N ASP A 43 -0.13 -10.86 -0.59
CA ASP A 43 -0.70 -12.14 -1.00
C ASP A 43 -1.28 -12.11 -2.43
N SER A 44 -1.51 -10.92 -2.96
CA SER A 44 -2.07 -10.68 -4.28
C SER A 44 -0.99 -10.40 -5.34
N SER A 45 -0.84 -11.33 -6.29
CA SER A 45 0.09 -11.17 -7.42
C SER A 45 -0.28 -9.98 -8.32
N SER A 46 -1.58 -9.67 -8.42
CA SER A 46 -2.08 -8.48 -9.12
C SER A 46 -1.61 -7.19 -8.46
N VAL A 47 -1.69 -7.09 -7.12
CA VAL A 47 -1.17 -5.92 -6.38
C VAL A 47 0.34 -5.81 -6.54
N ALA A 48 1.08 -6.92 -6.39
CA ALA A 48 2.53 -6.92 -6.56
C ALA A 48 2.92 -6.38 -7.96
N LYS A 49 2.26 -6.88 -9.01
CA LYS A 49 2.49 -6.43 -10.39
C LYS A 49 2.15 -4.96 -10.58
N VAL A 50 1.05 -4.48 -10.01
CA VAL A 50 0.65 -3.07 -10.09
C VAL A 50 1.63 -2.16 -9.35
N ILE A 51 2.12 -2.57 -8.19
CA ILE A 51 3.16 -1.82 -7.47
C ILE A 51 4.46 -1.78 -8.27
N GLN A 52 4.81 -2.82 -9.02
CA GLN A 52 6.05 -2.86 -9.83
C GLN A 52 5.92 -2.17 -11.19
N SER A 53 4.79 -2.32 -11.89
CA SER A 53 4.60 -1.84 -13.27
C SER A 53 3.75 -0.58 -13.39
N GLY A 54 2.95 -0.25 -12.38
CA GLY A 54 2.06 0.92 -12.37
C GLY A 54 0.61 0.56 -12.70
N LEU A 55 -0.26 1.57 -12.69
CA LEU A 55 -1.68 1.42 -13.05
C LEU A 55 -2.10 2.50 -14.04
N ASN A 56 -2.87 2.13 -15.07
CA ASN A 56 -3.37 3.05 -16.11
C ASN A 56 -4.67 3.80 -15.73
N ASN A 57 -5.00 3.88 -14.44
CA ASN A 57 -6.18 4.60 -13.92
C ASN A 57 -5.71 5.71 -12.97
N CYS A 58 -6.25 6.92 -13.11
CA CYS A 58 -5.85 8.12 -12.36
C CYS A 58 -5.79 7.92 -10.83
N ILE A 59 -6.83 7.33 -10.23
CA ILE A 59 -6.90 7.15 -8.76
C ILE A 59 -5.87 6.11 -8.29
N GLY A 60 -5.82 4.95 -8.95
CA GLY A 60 -4.89 3.90 -8.60
C GLY A 60 -3.43 4.27 -8.86
N SER A 61 -3.16 5.06 -9.91
CA SER A 61 -1.82 5.58 -10.22
C SER A 61 -1.28 6.49 -9.11
N MET A 62 -2.14 7.35 -8.53
CA MET A 62 -1.77 8.20 -7.40
C MET A 62 -1.41 7.38 -6.15
N LEU A 63 -2.21 6.35 -5.84
CA LEU A 63 -1.96 5.41 -4.75
C LEU A 63 -0.64 4.66 -4.92
N VAL A 64 -0.43 4.08 -6.11
CA VAL A 64 0.80 3.35 -6.44
C VAL A 64 2.02 4.26 -6.34
N SER A 65 1.92 5.49 -6.85
CA SER A 65 3.00 6.47 -6.75
C SER A 65 3.36 6.80 -5.30
N LYS A 66 2.35 6.90 -4.42
CA LYS A 66 2.58 7.14 -2.99
C LYS A 66 3.19 5.93 -2.28
N ILE A 67 2.73 4.72 -2.58
CA ILE A 67 3.30 3.46 -2.08
C ILE A 67 4.78 3.36 -2.48
N ARG A 68 5.08 3.54 -3.77
CA ARG A 68 6.45 3.49 -4.28
C ARG A 68 7.35 4.50 -3.57
N ARG A 69 6.90 5.74 -3.44
CA ARG A 69 7.64 6.77 -2.70
C ARG A 69 7.94 6.33 -1.27
N MET A 70 7.04 5.64 -0.59
CA MET A 70 7.31 5.12 0.75
C MET A 70 8.28 3.93 0.76
N CYS A 71 8.30 3.13 -0.31
CA CYS A 71 9.24 2.02 -0.46
C CYS A 71 10.64 2.44 -0.95
N THR A 72 10.76 3.59 -1.62
CA THR A 72 12.03 4.11 -2.19
C THR A 72 12.64 5.24 -1.36
N LEU A 73 12.13 5.52 -0.16
CA LEU A 73 12.78 6.44 0.77
C LEU A 73 13.95 5.71 1.43
N ASP A 74 15.07 5.69 0.71
CA ASP A 74 16.41 5.59 1.30
C ASP A 74 16.89 6.99 1.72
#